data_AF-A0A498M1S5-F1
#
_entry.id   AF-A0A498M1S5-F1
#
_cell.length_a   1.000
_cell.length_b   1.000
_cell.length_c   1.000
_cell.angle_alpha   90.00
_cell.angle_beta   90.00
_cell.angle_gamma   90.00
#
_symmetry.space_group_name_H-M   'P 1'
#
loop_
_entity.id
_entity.type
_entity.pdbx_description
1 polymer ?
#
loop_
_entity_poly.entity_id
_entity_poly.type
_entity_poly.pdbx_seq_one_letter_code
_entity_poly.pdbx_strand_id
1 'polypeptide(L)'
;MHDNIYCANMDSNNNWPWPSGSSWVQLSGSLKYYSCGPYSCWGVNKNDQIYIKKDVSDKVCSGSGSFVNIPGALAMIEVATDGRVFGVNSQGMLYQRIGVTRSNPAGTEWRQMTACPSGHKHVSFDLGMLWAVCADGSIHKCSL
;
A
#
# COMPACT_ATOMS: atom_id res chain seq x y z
N MET A 1 0.55 5.32 -21.22
CA MET A 1 0.25 5.17 -19.77
C MET A 1 1.01 3.95 -19.30
N HIS A 2 1.88 4.09 -18.30
CA HIS A 2 2.80 3.05 -17.82
C HIS A 2 2.33 2.52 -16.45
N ASP A 3 1.08 2.08 -16.38
CA ASP A 3 0.43 1.67 -15.12
C ASP A 3 0.45 0.13 -14.96
N ASN A 4 1.38 -0.54 -15.66
CA ASN A 4 1.59 -1.97 -15.55
C ASN A 4 2.15 -2.28 -14.16
N ILE A 5 1.62 -3.34 -13.56
CA ILE A 5 1.95 -3.73 -12.19
C ILE A 5 2.83 -4.96 -12.28
N TYR A 6 3.96 -4.95 -11.57
CA TYR A 6 4.86 -6.10 -11.49
C TYR A 6 5.12 -6.43 -10.03
N CYS A 7 5.23 -7.72 -9.73
CA CYS A 7 5.68 -8.21 -8.42
C CYS A 7 6.81 -9.21 -8.57
N ALA A 8 7.50 -9.48 -7.47
CA ALA A 8 8.65 -10.37 -7.42
C ALA A 8 8.48 -11.41 -6.31
N ASN A 9 8.79 -12.67 -6.60
CA ASN A 9 8.91 -13.73 -5.60
C ASN A 9 10.35 -13.77 -5.06
N MET A 10 10.54 -14.02 -3.77
CA MET A 10 11.87 -14.39 -3.27
C MET A 10 12.33 -15.71 -3.91
N ASP A 11 13.64 -15.85 -4.12
CA ASP A 11 14.22 -17.09 -4.67
C ASP A 11 14.08 -18.29 -3.71
N SER A 12 14.53 -19.47 -4.12
CA SER A 12 14.47 -20.68 -3.27
C SER A 12 15.26 -20.55 -1.96
N ASN A 13 16.25 -19.67 -1.90
CA ASN A 13 17.08 -19.38 -0.72
C ASN A 13 16.61 -18.14 0.07
N ASN A 14 15.45 -17.58 -0.32
CA ASN A 14 14.89 -16.37 0.27
C ASN A 14 15.73 -15.09 0.06
N ASN A 15 16.50 -15.04 -1.02
CA ASN A 15 17.32 -13.88 -1.38
C ASN A 15 16.58 -12.94 -2.35
N TRP A 16 16.89 -11.65 -2.21
CA TRP A 16 16.54 -10.55 -3.11
C TRP A 16 17.68 -9.50 -3.10
N PRO A 17 18.11 -8.95 -4.26
CA PRO A 17 17.70 -9.29 -5.63
C PRO A 17 18.34 -10.59 -6.14
N TRP A 18 17.74 -11.19 -7.19
CA TRP A 18 18.21 -12.45 -7.75
C TRP A 18 19.60 -12.34 -8.42
N PRO A 19 20.46 -13.36 -8.29
CA PRO A 19 21.78 -13.36 -8.96
C PRO A 19 21.73 -13.39 -10.50
N SER A 20 20.64 -13.87 -11.11
CA SER A 20 20.55 -14.11 -12.56
C SER A 20 19.20 -13.69 -13.16
N GLY A 21 19.02 -12.38 -13.37
CA GLY A 21 17.92 -11.84 -14.16
C GLY A 21 16.59 -11.61 -13.43
N SER A 22 15.71 -10.83 -14.06
CA SER A 22 14.43 -10.41 -13.51
C SER A 22 13.40 -11.55 -13.45
N SER A 23 12.93 -11.91 -12.26
CA SER A 23 11.75 -12.79 -12.08
C SER A 23 10.48 -11.99 -11.80
N TRP A 24 10.33 -10.85 -12.50
CA TRP A 24 9.14 -10.01 -12.39
C TRP A 24 7.93 -10.72 -12.99
N VAL A 25 6.86 -10.82 -12.22
CA VAL A 25 5.55 -11.33 -12.64
C VAL A 25 4.65 -10.14 -12.92
N GLN A 26 4.17 -10.00 -14.15
CA GLN A 26 3.18 -8.99 -14.48
C GLN A 26 1.81 -9.39 -13.89
N LEU A 27 1.20 -8.47 -13.15
CA LEU A 27 -0.16 -8.65 -12.62
C LEU A 27 -1.18 -8.05 -13.60
N SER A 28 -2.34 -8.67 -13.67
CA SER A 28 -3.47 -8.12 -14.42
C SER A 28 -4.02 -6.85 -13.73
N GLY A 29 -4.39 -5.86 -14.53
CA GLY A 29 -4.91 -4.58 -14.03
C GLY A 29 -3.98 -3.40 -14.31
N SER A 30 -4.33 -2.25 -13.73
CA SER A 30 -3.64 -0.99 -13.95
C SER A 30 -3.68 -0.17 -12.65
N LEU A 31 -2.51 0.04 -12.04
CA LEU A 31 -2.36 0.84 -10.82
C LEU A 31 -1.24 1.86 -11.02
N LYS A 32 -1.42 3.05 -10.44
CA LYS A 32 -0.38 4.10 -10.41
C LYS A 32 0.48 4.04 -9.14
N TYR A 33 0.04 3.28 -8.14
CA TYR A 33 0.74 3.07 -6.87
C TYR A 33 0.42 1.68 -6.34
N TYR A 34 1.43 0.95 -5.84
CA TYR A 34 1.28 -0.40 -5.29
C TYR A 34 2.26 -0.61 -4.14
N SER A 35 1.75 -0.94 -2.96
CA SER A 35 2.52 -1.16 -1.73
C SER A 35 2.12 -2.49 -1.10
N CYS A 36 3.09 -3.21 -0.54
CA CYS A 36 2.93 -4.57 -0.04
C CYS A 36 3.34 -4.69 1.41
N GLY A 37 2.55 -5.43 2.18
CA GLY A 37 2.85 -5.81 3.55
C GLY A 37 2.93 -7.33 3.71
N PRO A 38 2.75 -7.84 4.94
CA PRO A 38 3.08 -9.24 5.27
C PRO A 38 2.13 -10.30 4.67
N TYR A 39 0.90 -9.94 4.29
CA TYR A 39 -0.10 -10.90 3.79
C TYR A 39 -1.03 -10.33 2.71
N SER A 40 -0.84 -9.07 2.33
CA SER A 40 -1.62 -8.40 1.29
C SER A 40 -0.83 -7.23 0.71
N CYS A 41 -1.19 -6.86 -0.51
CA CYS A 41 -0.76 -5.61 -1.11
C CYS A 41 -1.97 -4.73 -1.42
N TRP A 42 -1.76 -3.43 -1.40
CA TRP A 42 -2.76 -2.43 -1.68
C TRP A 42 -2.26 -1.52 -2.79
N GLY A 43 -3.18 -1.01 -3.59
CA GLY A 43 -2.82 -0.06 -4.64
C GLY A 43 -3.99 0.82 -5.04
N VAL A 44 -3.66 1.86 -5.79
CA VAL A 44 -4.64 2.79 -6.35
C VAL A 44 -4.43 2.97 -7.84
N ASN A 45 -5.51 3.11 -8.59
CA ASN A 45 -5.44 3.36 -10.03
C ASN A 45 -5.45 4.85 -10.37
N LYS A 46 -5.36 5.19 -11.66
CA LYS A 46 -5.37 6.57 -12.14
C LYS A 46 -6.62 7.38 -11.74
N ASN A 47 -7.73 6.70 -11.44
CA ASN A 47 -8.99 7.30 -11.00
C ASN A 47 -9.12 7.34 -9.47
N ASP A 48 -8.01 7.18 -8.73
CA ASP A 48 -7.94 7.09 -7.26
C ASP A 48 -8.71 5.90 -6.65
N GLN A 49 -9.20 4.94 -7.46
CA GLN A 49 -9.92 3.77 -6.94
C GLN A 49 -8.95 2.83 -6.23
N ILE A 50 -9.36 2.33 -5.07
CA ILE A 50 -8.53 1.53 -4.17
C ILE A 50 -8.75 0.04 -4.44
N TYR A 51 -7.67 -0.73 -4.45
CA TYR A 51 -7.69 -2.17 -4.63
C TYR A 51 -6.79 -2.87 -3.62
N ILE A 52 -7.20 -4.06 -3.19
CA ILE A 52 -6.39 -4.99 -2.41
C ILE A 52 -6.12 -6.26 -3.21
N LYS A 53 -4.88 -6.75 -3.11
CA LYS A 53 -4.46 -8.10 -3.47
C LYS A 53 -4.30 -8.92 -2.19
N LYS A 54 -5.09 -9.99 -2.06
CA LYS A 54 -5.06 -10.89 -0.89
C LYS A 54 -4.13 -12.08 -1.14
N ASP A 55 -3.83 -12.82 -0.07
CA ASP A 55 -3.08 -14.07 -0.10
C ASP A 55 -1.68 -13.94 -0.70
N VAL A 56 -1.08 -12.75 -0.58
CA VAL A 56 0.27 -12.46 -1.05
C VAL A 56 1.27 -13.09 -0.07
N SER A 57 2.33 -13.70 -0.62
CA SER A 57 3.44 -14.25 0.16
C SER A 57 4.75 -14.11 -0.60
N ASP A 58 5.87 -14.34 0.08
CA ASP A 58 7.22 -14.27 -0.50
C ASP A 58 7.41 -15.21 -1.70
N LYS A 59 6.68 -16.33 -1.77
CA LYS A 59 6.77 -17.29 -2.88
C LYS A 59 5.67 -17.10 -3.93
N VAL A 60 4.62 -16.34 -3.59
CA VAL A 60 3.47 -16.07 -4.45
C VAL A 60 3.09 -14.59 -4.33
N CYS A 61 3.91 -13.73 -4.92
CA CYS A 61 3.74 -12.28 -4.94
C CYS A 61 2.45 -11.87 -5.68
N SER A 62 1.97 -12.73 -6.60
CA SER A 62 0.73 -12.54 -7.32
C SER A 62 -0.51 -12.77 -6.47
N GLY A 63 -0.37 -13.28 -5.24
CA GLY A 63 -1.45 -13.58 -4.32
C GLY A 63 -2.61 -14.37 -4.94
N SER A 64 -3.84 -13.99 -4.59
CA SER A 64 -5.10 -14.58 -5.07
C SER A 64 -5.35 -14.50 -6.58
N GLY A 65 -4.45 -13.92 -7.37
CA GLY A 65 -4.62 -13.73 -8.82
C GLY A 65 -5.50 -12.54 -9.21
N SER A 66 -6.50 -12.15 -8.41
CA SER A 66 -7.40 -11.02 -8.68
C SER A 66 -7.30 -9.88 -7.67
N PHE A 67 -7.51 -8.65 -8.14
CA PHE A 67 -7.68 -7.47 -7.30
C PHE A 67 -9.13 -7.33 -6.84
N VAL A 68 -9.33 -6.94 -5.59
CA VAL A 68 -10.65 -6.64 -5.02
C VAL A 68 -10.75 -5.14 -4.77
N ASN A 69 -11.81 -4.50 -5.28
CA ASN A 69 -12.05 -3.08 -5.04
C ASN A 69 -12.44 -2.84 -3.57
N ILE A 70 -11.87 -1.80 -2.97
CA ILE A 70 -12.24 -1.32 -1.65
C ILE A 70 -12.87 0.07 -1.81
N PRO A 71 -14.08 0.31 -1.27
CA PRO A 71 -14.72 1.60 -1.36
C PRO A 71 -13.85 2.73 -0.78
N GLY A 72 -13.87 3.87 -1.47
CA GLY A 72 -13.06 5.05 -1.16
C GLY A 72 -12.22 5.51 -2.36
N ALA A 73 -11.54 6.64 -2.19
CA ALA A 73 -10.63 7.19 -3.17
C ALA A 73 -9.34 7.69 -2.51
N LEU A 74 -8.18 7.22 -2.97
CA LEU A 74 -6.86 7.61 -2.49
C LEU A 74 -5.92 7.86 -3.66
N ALA A 75 -5.04 8.86 -3.52
CA ALA A 75 -4.01 9.18 -4.50
C ALA A 75 -2.74 8.33 -4.31
N MET A 76 -2.48 7.88 -3.07
CA MET A 76 -1.41 6.95 -2.72
C MET A 76 -1.80 6.13 -1.47
N ILE A 77 -1.16 4.97 -1.30
CA ILE A 77 -1.47 4.03 -0.21
C ILE A 77 -0.22 3.23 0.18
N GLU A 78 -0.02 3.06 1.49
CA GLU A 78 1.11 2.34 2.07
C GLU A 78 0.63 1.25 3.05
N VAL A 79 1.34 0.13 3.04
CA VAL A 79 1.12 -1.01 3.94
C VAL A 79 2.37 -1.20 4.80
N ALA A 80 2.18 -1.17 6.11
CA ALA A 80 3.25 -1.32 7.09
C ALA A 80 3.60 -2.80 7.36
N THR A 81 4.75 -3.02 8.00
CA THR A 81 5.24 -4.36 8.39
C THR A 81 4.32 -5.08 9.37
N ASP A 82 3.56 -4.33 10.19
CA ASP A 82 2.54 -4.85 11.10
C ASP A 82 1.15 -5.03 10.44
N GLY A 83 1.05 -4.77 9.14
CA GLY A 83 -0.17 -4.89 8.34
C GLY A 83 -1.09 -3.68 8.40
N ARG A 84 -0.76 -2.61 9.13
CA ARG A 84 -1.55 -1.37 9.09
C ARG A 84 -1.47 -0.70 7.72
N VAL A 85 -2.56 -0.06 7.32
CA VAL A 85 -2.68 0.57 6.00
C VAL A 85 -3.05 2.04 6.18
N PHE A 86 -2.29 2.91 5.52
CA PHE A 86 -2.49 4.35 5.50
C PHE A 86 -2.48 4.87 4.08
N GLY A 87 -3.15 5.98 3.82
CA GLY A 87 -3.09 6.62 2.52
C GLY A 87 -3.58 8.06 2.54
N VAL A 88 -3.28 8.76 1.47
CA VAL A 88 -3.65 10.17 1.27
C VAL A 88 -4.50 10.28 0.02
N ASN A 89 -5.63 10.99 0.09
CA ASN A 89 -6.47 11.27 -1.08
C ASN A 89 -5.96 12.48 -1.88
N SER A 90 -6.55 12.72 -3.06
CA SER A 90 -6.17 13.85 -3.93
C SER A 90 -6.48 15.24 -3.33
N GLN A 91 -7.24 15.30 -2.24
CA GLN A 91 -7.52 16.52 -1.47
C GLN A 91 -6.54 16.72 -0.30
N GLY A 92 -5.55 15.84 -0.13
CA GLY A 92 -4.57 15.90 0.94
C GLY A 92 -5.10 15.46 2.32
N MET A 93 -6.20 14.72 2.36
CA MET A 93 -6.73 14.11 3.59
C MET A 93 -6.07 12.75 3.84
N LEU A 94 -5.63 12.53 5.08
CA LEU A 94 -4.99 11.31 5.54
C LEU A 94 -6.03 10.34 6.13
N TYR A 95 -5.91 9.06 5.79
CA TYR A 95 -6.76 8.00 6.31
C TYR A 95 -5.96 6.79 6.78
N GLN A 96 -6.47 6.13 7.82
CA GLN A 96 -6.07 4.79 8.26
C GLN A 96 -7.19 3.80 7.93
N ARG A 97 -6.84 2.61 7.41
CA ARG A 97 -7.78 1.49 7.32
C ARG A 97 -7.88 0.78 8.66
N ILE A 98 -9.08 0.74 9.24
CA ILE A 98 -9.36 0.08 10.52
C ILE A 98 -9.75 -1.38 10.30
N GLY A 99 -9.51 -2.22 11.30
CA GLY A 99 -9.91 -3.63 11.31
C GLY A 99 -9.08 -4.54 10.41
N VAL A 100 -7.95 -4.04 9.88
CA VAL A 100 -7.03 -4.84 9.07
C VAL A 100 -6.33 -5.86 9.96
N THR A 101 -6.50 -7.14 9.63
CA THR A 101 -5.83 -8.26 10.29
C THR A 101 -5.47 -9.31 9.25
N ARG A 102 -4.70 -10.34 9.62
CA ARG A 102 -4.43 -11.47 8.73
C ARG A 102 -5.72 -12.20 8.30
N SER A 103 -6.71 -12.34 9.19
CA SER A 103 -7.99 -12.97 8.89
C SER A 103 -8.98 -12.04 8.18
N ASN A 104 -8.82 -10.72 8.33
CA ASN A 104 -9.57 -9.71 7.59
C ASN A 104 -8.63 -8.71 6.91
N PRO A 105 -7.95 -9.09 5.82
CA PRO A 105 -6.95 -8.24 5.19
C PRO A 105 -7.54 -6.99 4.55
N ALA A 106 -8.85 -6.97 4.25
CA ALA A 106 -9.56 -5.82 3.69
C ALA A 106 -9.92 -4.74 4.72
N GLY A 107 -9.81 -5.06 6.02
CA GLY A 107 -10.31 -4.21 7.09
C GLY A 107 -11.81 -3.95 7.01
N THR A 108 -12.27 -2.94 7.74
CA THR A 108 -13.69 -2.63 7.88
C THR A 108 -14.01 -1.23 7.35
N GLU A 109 -13.28 -0.22 7.79
CA GLU A 109 -13.61 1.19 7.52
C GLU A 109 -12.36 2.08 7.38
N TRP A 110 -12.57 3.30 6.88
CA TRP A 110 -11.55 4.34 6.82
C TRP A 110 -11.75 5.34 7.95
N ARG A 111 -10.72 5.59 8.74
CA ARG A 111 -10.70 6.64 9.77
C ARG A 111 -9.82 7.79 9.31
N GLN A 112 -10.39 8.98 9.20
CA GLN A 112 -9.62 10.19 8.88
C GLN A 112 -8.73 10.59 10.06
N MET A 113 -7.54 11.09 9.75
CA MET A 113 -6.55 11.57 10.72
C MET A 113 -5.93 12.87 10.22
N THR A 114 -5.26 13.59 11.12
CA THR A 114 -4.52 14.81 10.78
C THR A 114 -3.15 14.77 11.43
N ALA A 115 -2.10 14.78 10.61
CA ALA A 115 -0.71 14.97 11.01
C ALA A 115 -0.18 16.34 10.55
N CYS A 116 -0.64 16.82 9.39
CA CYS A 116 -0.22 18.06 8.75
C CYS A 116 -1.34 19.12 8.78
N PRO A 117 -1.10 20.32 9.36
CA PRO A 117 -2.06 21.43 9.29
C PRO A 117 -2.31 21.93 7.86
N SER A 118 -1.31 21.84 6.98
CA SER A 118 -1.35 22.31 5.59
C SER A 118 -1.89 21.27 4.60
N GLY A 119 -2.35 20.10 5.08
CA GLY A 119 -2.70 18.96 4.24
C GLY A 119 -1.51 18.02 3.98
N HIS A 120 -1.81 16.80 3.55
CA HIS A 120 -0.83 15.72 3.41
C HIS A 120 -0.52 15.47 1.93
N LYS A 121 0.74 15.15 1.62
CA LYS A 121 1.20 14.79 0.27
C LYS A 121 1.56 13.31 0.16
N HIS A 122 2.19 12.76 1.20
CA HIS A 122 2.59 11.35 1.25
C HIS A 122 2.63 10.91 2.71
N VAL A 123 2.43 9.61 2.95
CA VAL A 123 2.53 9.00 4.27
C VAL A 123 3.29 7.69 4.19
N SER A 124 3.91 7.26 5.27
CA SER A 124 4.35 5.87 5.49
C SER A 124 4.27 5.57 6.98
N PHE A 125 4.21 4.30 7.35
CA PHE A 125 4.12 3.88 8.74
C PHE A 125 4.98 2.65 8.98
N ASP A 126 5.74 2.67 10.07
CA ASP A 126 6.49 1.50 10.53
C ASP A 126 6.76 1.58 12.02
N LEU A 127 6.77 0.42 12.70
CA LEU A 127 7.12 0.27 14.12
C LEU A 127 6.49 1.33 15.06
N GLY A 128 5.19 1.62 14.91
CA GLY A 128 4.47 2.58 15.76
C GLY A 128 4.62 4.05 15.35
N MET A 129 5.37 4.33 14.29
CA MET A 129 5.67 5.68 13.85
C MET A 129 5.02 5.98 12.49
N LEU A 130 4.19 7.02 12.47
CA LEU A 130 3.67 7.62 11.26
C LEU A 130 4.62 8.72 10.79
N TRP A 131 5.01 8.66 9.52
CA TRP A 131 5.79 9.68 8.83
C TRP A 131 4.94 10.31 7.74
N ALA A 132 4.83 11.63 7.75
CA ALA A 132 4.04 12.39 6.78
C ALA A 132 4.89 13.47 6.11
N VAL A 133 4.76 13.58 4.79
CA VAL A 133 5.20 14.76 4.03
C VAL A 133 3.97 15.66 3.87
N CYS A 134 4.04 16.87 4.39
CA CYS A 134 2.97 17.85 4.30
C CYS A 134 2.96 18.55 2.94
N ALA A 135 1.87 19.26 2.63
CA ALA A 135 1.72 19.96 1.35
C ALA A 135 2.77 21.06 1.13
N ASP A 136 3.23 21.69 2.22
CA ASP A 136 4.33 22.68 2.24
C ASP A 136 5.73 22.04 2.16
N GLY A 137 5.84 20.71 2.12
CA GLY A 137 7.09 19.96 2.05
C GLY A 137 7.74 19.68 3.40
N SER A 138 7.18 20.16 4.52
CA SER A 138 7.64 19.78 5.85
C SER A 138 7.41 18.30 6.13
N ILE A 139 8.21 17.73 7.04
CA ILE A 139 8.15 16.32 7.42
C ILE A 139 7.68 16.25 8.87
N HIS A 140 6.59 15.54 9.10
CA HIS A 140 6.02 15.32 10.42
C HIS A 140 6.22 13.86 10.84
N LYS A 141 6.50 13.65 12.13
CA LYS A 141 6.64 12.35 12.78
C LYS A 141 5.61 12.26 13.90
N CYS A 142 4.76 11.23 13.91
CA CYS A 142 3.71 11.05 14.92
C CYS A 142 3.74 9.62 15.49
N SER A 143 3.77 9.48 16.82
CA SER A 143 3.64 8.19 17.50
C SER A 143 2.15 7.81 17.62
N LEU A 144 1.81 6.56 17.29
CA LEU A 144 0.45 6.01 17.40
C LEU A 144 0.36 4.84 18.38
#